data_AF-A0A7C4ZAW5-F1
#
_entry.id   AF-A0A7C4ZAW5-F1
#
_cell.length_a   1.000
_cell.length_b   1.000
_cell.length_c   1.000
_cell.angle_alpha   90.00
_cell.angle_beta   90.00
_cell.angle_gamma   90.00
#
_symmetry.space_group_name_H-M   'P 1'
#
loop_
_entity.id
_entity.type
_entity.pdbx_description
1 polymer ?
#
loop_
_entity_poly.entity_id
_entity_poly.type
_entity_poly.pdbx_seq_one_letter_code
_entity_poly.pdbx_strand_id
1 'polypeptide(L)'
;MLQRLSGITSLLQEKWGSLSGSQRALVASFAAVLFMVIAISSVLVSRPKYAVLYSNLDPADAGQIVERLREQKVPYKLSQGGRTIEVPASKVYDVRLNLASEGLPQTG
;
A
#
# COMPACT_ATOMS: atom_id res chain seq x y z
N MET A 1 8.75 35.96 7.42
CA MET A 1 8.44 34.52 7.58
C MET A 1 9.48 33.81 8.48
N LEU A 2 10.78 34.02 8.26
CA LEU A 2 11.85 33.36 9.03
C LEU A 2 11.92 33.72 10.52
N GLN A 3 11.56 34.95 10.92
CA GLN A 3 11.52 35.37 12.34
C GLN A 3 10.41 34.71 13.16
N ARG A 4 9.37 34.15 12.51
CA ARG A 4 8.29 33.43 13.23
C ARG A 4 8.70 32.03 13.65
N LEU A 5 9.68 31.44 12.95
CA LEU A 5 10.14 30.07 13.20
C LEU A 5 11.04 29.98 14.43
N SER A 6 11.91 30.97 14.64
CA SER A 6 12.80 31.02 15.81
C SER A 6 12.05 31.21 17.14
N GLY A 7 10.90 31.90 17.12
CA GLY A 7 10.03 32.04 18.29
C GLY A 7 9.32 30.74 18.68
N ILE A 8 8.97 29.90 17.71
CA ILE A 8 8.34 28.60 17.99
C ILE A 8 9.35 27.65 18.65
N THR A 9 10.60 27.66 18.19
CA THR A 9 11.65 26.80 18.75
C THR A 9 11.99 27.16 20.19
N SER A 10 12.03 28.45 20.55
CA SER A 10 12.34 28.88 21.92
C SER A 10 11.21 28.56 22.91
N LEU A 11 9.95 28.73 22.50
CA LEU A 11 8.78 28.37 23.32
C LEU A 11 8.72 26.86 23.61
N LEU A 12 9.15 26.03 22.66
CA LEU A 12 9.25 24.59 22.85
C LEU A 12 10.40 24.21 23.77
N GLN A 13 11.55 24.86 23.63
CA GLN A 13 12.73 24.60 24.45
C GLN A 13 12.52 25.01 25.91
N GLU A 14 11.85 26.15 26.14
CA GLU A 14 11.47 26.64 27.46
C GLU A 14 10.44 25.72 28.12
N LYS A 15 9.36 25.35 27.39
CA LYS A 15 8.36 24.41 27.90
C LYS A 15 8.98 23.05 28.22
N TRP A 16 9.83 22.50 27.35
CA TRP A 16 10.51 21.23 27.61
C TRP A 16 11.45 21.29 28.81
N GLY A 17 12.17 22.40 28.96
CA GLY A 17 13.00 22.71 30.12
C GLY A 17 12.21 22.77 31.43
N SER A 18 10.99 23.31 31.39
CA SER A 18 10.10 23.46 32.56
C SER A 18 9.40 22.18 33.04
N LEU A 19 9.42 21.10 32.26
CA LEU A 19 8.79 19.82 32.63
C LEU A 19 9.63 19.04 33.64
N SER A 20 8.97 18.46 34.64
CA SER A 20 9.61 17.52 35.57
C SER A 20 10.01 16.21 34.86
N GLY A 21 10.94 15.44 35.45
CA GLY A 21 11.41 14.18 34.86
C GLY A 21 10.28 13.18 34.54
N SER A 22 9.25 13.11 35.39
CA SER A 22 8.07 12.27 35.16
C SER A 22 7.17 12.79 34.03
N GLN A 23 7.01 14.10 33.90
CA GLN A 23 6.26 14.71 32.80
C GLN A 23 6.96 14.50 31.45
N ARG A 24 8.30 14.61 31.41
CA ARG A 24 9.09 14.30 30.20
C ARG A 24 8.94 12.84 29.78
N ALA A 25 8.98 11.92 30.74
CA ALA A 25 8.79 10.49 30.48
C ALA A 25 7.38 10.19 29.92
N LEU A 26 6.35 10.86 30.44
CA LEU A 26 4.97 10.72 29.96
C LEU A 26 4.79 11.29 28.55
N VAL A 27 5.36 12.45 28.25
CA VAL A 27 5.32 13.02 26.89
C VAL A 27 6.10 12.15 25.90
N ALA A 28 7.27 11.64 26.30
CA ALA A 28 8.07 10.75 25.47
C ALA A 28 7.36 9.42 25.19
N SER A 29 6.71 8.82 26.19
CA SER A 29 5.97 7.58 26.01
C SER A 29 4.76 7.77 25.10
N PHE A 30 4.03 8.87 25.26
CA PHE A 30 2.91 9.22 24.38
C PHE A 30 3.37 9.42 22.92
N ALA A 31 4.47 10.16 22.71
CA ALA A 31 5.05 10.36 21.38
C ALA A 31 5.50 9.04 20.75
N ALA A 32 6.11 8.14 21.53
CA ALA A 32 6.54 6.82 21.06
C ALA A 32 5.36 5.95 20.63
N VAL A 33 4.27 5.93 21.42
CA VAL A 33 3.04 5.21 21.06
C VAL A 33 2.44 5.79 19.78
N LEU A 34 2.33 7.12 19.67
CA LEU A 34 1.79 7.78 18.49
C LEU A 34 2.59 7.42 17.23
N PHE A 35 3.92 7.46 17.32
CA PHE A 35 4.82 7.06 16.24
C PHE A 35 4.60 5.59 15.84
N MET A 36 4.48 4.70 16.82
CA MET A 36 4.26 3.28 16.58
C MET A 36 2.91 3.02 15.90
N VAL A 37 1.84 3.71 16.32
CA VAL A 37 0.52 3.66 15.66
C VAL A 37 0.64 4.09 14.20
N ILE A 38 1.29 5.24 13.93
CA ILE A 38 1.47 5.74 12.55
C ILE A 38 2.25 4.75 11.70
N ALA A 39 3.34 4.17 12.23
CA ALA A 39 4.16 3.20 11.51
C ALA A 39 3.37 1.93 11.17
N ILE A 40 2.64 1.36 12.14
CA ILE A 40 1.80 0.17 11.95
C ILE A 40 0.66 0.45 10.96
N SER A 41 -0.03 1.57 11.12
CA SER A 41 -1.10 1.99 10.20
C SER A 41 -0.59 2.17 8.77
N SER A 42 0.61 2.73 8.59
CA SER A 42 1.23 2.90 7.27
C SER A 42 1.46 1.55 6.57
N VAL A 43 1.91 0.53 7.30
CA VAL A 43 2.10 -0.82 6.77
C VAL A 43 0.77 -1.51 6.45
N LEU A 44 -0.26 -1.32 7.30
CA LEU A 44 -1.58 -1.92 7.09
C LEU A 44 -2.33 -1.30 5.90
N VAL A 45 -2.26 0.02 5.73
CA VAL A 45 -2.88 0.73 4.61
C VAL A 45 -2.18 0.41 3.28
N SER A 46 -0.88 0.11 3.33
CA SER A 46 -0.09 -0.20 2.14
C SER A 46 -0.29 -1.61 1.58
N ARG A 47 -1.19 -2.44 2.14
CA ARG A 47 -1.49 -3.75 1.54
C ARG A 47 -2.32 -3.54 0.27
N PRO A 48 -1.80 -3.85 -0.94
CA PRO A 48 -2.59 -3.74 -2.15
C PRO A 48 -3.80 -4.66 -2.02
N LYS A 49 -5.00 -4.09 -2.03
CA LYS A 49 -6.23 -4.87 -2.14
C LYS A 49 -6.18 -5.55 -3.50
N TYR A 50 -6.21 -6.88 -3.51
CA TYR A 50 -6.30 -7.64 -4.75
C TYR A 50 -7.77 -7.72 -5.16
N ALA A 51 -8.03 -7.63 -6.45
CA ALA A 51 -9.34 -7.79 -7.03
C ALA A 51 -9.26 -8.76 -8.20
N VAL A 52 -10.35 -9.48 -8.46
CA VAL A 52 -10.44 -10.46 -9.54
C VAL A 52 -10.27 -9.75 -10.88
N LEU A 53 -9.22 -10.13 -11.60
CA LEU A 53 -9.00 -9.73 -12.98
C LEU A 53 -9.91 -10.52 -13.90
N TYR A 54 -9.79 -11.85 -13.82
CA TYR A 54 -10.61 -12.85 -14.53
C TYR A 54 -10.82 -14.08 -13.64
N SER A 55 -11.94 -14.76 -13.84
CA SER A 55 -12.34 -15.98 -13.11
C SER A 55 -12.83 -17.03 -14.07
N ASN A 56 -12.82 -18.29 -13.65
CA ASN A 56 -13.26 -19.44 -14.46
C ASN A 56 -12.48 -19.62 -15.77
N LEU A 57 -11.21 -19.21 -15.79
CA LEU A 57 -10.34 -19.41 -16.94
C LEU A 57 -10.10 -20.90 -17.17
N ASP A 58 -9.98 -21.27 -18.44
CA ASP A 58 -9.31 -22.51 -18.82
C ASP A 58 -7.80 -22.38 -18.58
N PRO A 59 -7.07 -23.50 -18.44
CA PRO A 59 -5.65 -23.47 -18.14
C PRO A 59 -4.79 -22.77 -19.21
N ALA A 60 -5.21 -22.75 -20.49
CA ALA A 60 -4.43 -22.15 -21.56
C ALA A 60 -4.52 -20.62 -21.51
N ASP A 61 -5.73 -20.05 -21.38
CA ASP A 61 -5.91 -18.61 -21.19
C ASP A 61 -5.25 -18.12 -19.89
N ALA A 62 -5.37 -18.88 -18.80
CA ALA A 62 -4.70 -18.55 -17.55
C ALA A 62 -3.17 -18.50 -17.69
N GLY A 63 -2.58 -19.43 -18.43
CA GLY A 63 -1.14 -19.46 -18.72
C GLY A 63 -0.67 -18.23 -19.48
N GLN A 64 -1.37 -17.88 -20.57
CA GLN A 64 -1.03 -16.71 -21.39
C GLN A 64 -1.16 -15.40 -20.62
N ILE A 65 -2.24 -15.24 -19.84
CA ILE A 65 -2.43 -14.03 -19.01
C ILE A 65 -1.32 -13.92 -17.96
N VAL A 66 -0.95 -15.01 -17.29
CA VAL A 66 0.15 -15.00 -16.30
C VAL A 66 1.48 -14.62 -16.92
N GLU A 67 1.77 -15.09 -18.14
CA GLU A 67 2.98 -14.72 -18.88
C GLU A 67 3.03 -13.21 -19.14
N ARG A 68 1.93 -12.63 -19.65
CA ARG A 68 1.83 -11.18 -19.87
C ARG A 68 1.95 -10.36 -18.59
N LEU A 69 1.29 -10.78 -17.51
CA LEU A 69 1.41 -10.11 -16.21
C LEU A 69 2.86 -10.13 -15.69
N ARG A 70 3.59 -11.22 -15.94
CA ARG A 70 5.01 -11.34 -15.58
C ARG A 70 5.89 -10.41 -16.42
N GLU A 71 5.68 -10.36 -17.73
CA GLU A 71 6.39 -9.45 -18.65
C GLU A 71 6.17 -7.98 -18.24
N GLN A 72 4.93 -7.61 -17.93
CA GLN A 72 4.54 -6.26 -17.49
C GLN A 72 4.89 -5.97 -16.01
N LYS A 73 5.48 -6.93 -15.29
CA LYS A 73 5.81 -6.84 -13.86
C LYS A 73 4.62 -6.43 -12.99
N VAL A 74 3.43 -6.91 -13.35
CA VAL A 74 2.20 -6.70 -12.58
C VAL A 74 2.15 -7.77 -11.49
N PRO A 75 2.08 -7.39 -10.19
CA PRO A 75 1.85 -8.37 -9.13
C PRO A 75 0.52 -9.08 -9.34
N TYR A 76 0.49 -10.41 -9.20
CA TYR A 76 -0.72 -11.20 -9.36
C TYR A 76 -0.83 -12.29 -8.30
N LYS A 77 -2.04 -12.80 -8.10
CA LYS A 77 -2.33 -13.99 -7.31
C LYS A 77 -3.16 -14.95 -8.12
N LEU A 78 -2.93 -16.22 -7.88
CA LEU A 78 -3.73 -17.31 -8.43
C LEU A 78 -4.57 -17.91 -7.32
N SER A 79 -5.86 -18.05 -7.57
CA SER A 79 -6.82 -18.71 -6.67
C SER A 79 -7.61 -19.76 -7.46
N GLN A 80 -8.38 -20.60 -6.75
CA GLN A 80 -9.20 -21.66 -7.38
C GLN A 80 -8.42 -22.59 -8.32
N GLY A 81 -7.24 -23.06 -7.87
CA GLY A 81 -6.39 -23.96 -8.66
C GLY A 81 -5.79 -23.33 -9.92
N GLY A 82 -5.66 -21.99 -9.97
CA GLY A 82 -5.10 -21.27 -11.13
C GLY A 82 -6.12 -20.78 -12.14
N ARG A 83 -7.42 -21.05 -11.90
CA ARG A 83 -8.52 -20.63 -12.79
C ARG A 83 -9.03 -19.22 -12.50
N THR A 84 -8.53 -18.59 -11.45
CA THR A 84 -8.84 -17.21 -11.10
C THR A 84 -7.55 -16.44 -10.91
N ILE A 85 -7.45 -15.29 -11.59
CA ILE A 85 -6.30 -14.39 -11.54
C ILE A 85 -6.76 -13.11 -10.87
N GLU A 86 -6.02 -12.68 -9.86
CA GLU A 86 -6.26 -11.43 -9.14
C GLU A 86 -5.05 -10.51 -9.28
N VAL A 87 -5.30 -9.20 -9.41
CA VAL A 87 -4.27 -8.16 -9.48
C VAL A 87 -4.59 -7.04 -8.48
N PRO A 88 -3.65 -6.14 -8.14
CA PRO A 88 -3.96 -4.95 -7.35
C PRO A 88 -5.18 -4.22 -7.93
N ALA A 89 -6.16 -3.89 -7.08
CA ALA A 89 -7.43 -3.30 -7.47
C ALA A 89 -7.27 -2.02 -8.29
N SER A 90 -6.21 -1.25 -8.01
CA SER A 90 -5.84 -0.04 -8.76
C SER A 90 -5.40 -0.30 -10.20
N LYS A 91 -5.01 -1.55 -10.55
CA LYS A 91 -4.50 -1.94 -11.86
C LYS A 91 -5.50 -2.73 -12.70
N VAL A 92 -6.65 -3.14 -12.15
CA VAL A 92 -7.58 -4.06 -12.84
C VAL A 92 -8.00 -3.55 -14.21
N TYR A 93 -8.43 -2.30 -14.31
CA TYR A 93 -8.92 -1.74 -15.56
C TYR A 93 -7.82 -1.60 -16.61
N ASP A 94 -6.66 -1.06 -16.23
CA ASP A 94 -5.52 -0.89 -17.12
C ASP A 94 -5.03 -2.25 -17.65
N VAL A 95 -4.94 -3.24 -16.77
CA VAL A 95 -4.52 -4.60 -17.13
C VAL A 95 -5.53 -5.25 -18.07
N ARG A 96 -6.84 -5.11 -17.82
CA ARG A 96 -7.87 -5.65 -18.74
C ARG A 96 -7.78 -5.01 -20.11
N LEU A 97 -7.58 -3.69 -20.17
CA LEU A 97 -7.46 -2.97 -21.43
C LEU A 97 -6.23 -3.46 -22.22
N ASN A 98 -5.08 -3.59 -21.55
CA ASN A 98 -3.86 -4.10 -22.17
C ASN A 98 -4.03 -5.54 -22.67
N LEU A 99 -4.55 -6.44 -21.84
CA LEU A 99 -4.78 -7.84 -22.24
C LEU A 99 -5.80 -7.95 -23.37
N ALA A 100 -6.87 -7.15 -23.36
CA ALA A 100 -7.86 -7.12 -24.44
C ALA A 100 -7.25 -6.63 -25.75
N SER A 101 -6.32 -5.66 -25.71
CA SER A 101 -5.58 -5.20 -26.89
C SER A 101 -4.68 -6.28 -27.50
N GLU A 102 -4.30 -7.27 -26.70
CA GLU A 102 -3.54 -8.44 -27.10
C GLU A 102 -4.42 -9.65 -27.43
N GLY A 103 -5.75 -9.50 -27.36
CA GLY A 103 -6.73 -10.56 -27.66
C GLY A 103 -6.94 -11.58 -26.54
N LEU A 104 -6.66 -11.23 -25.28
CA LEU A 104 -6.80 -12.12 -24.12
C LEU A 104 -7.95 -11.69 -23.18
N PRO A 105 -8.70 -12.65 -22.59
CA PRO A 105 -8.67 -14.09 -22.84
C PRO A 105 -9.24 -14.45 -24.22
N GLN A 106 -8.82 -15.58 -24.79
CA GLN A 106 -9.27 -15.99 -26.13
C GLN A 106 -10.66 -16.64 -26.09
N THR A 107 -11.02 -17.29 -24.97
CA THR A 107 -12.17 -18.19 -24.90
C THR A 107 -13.38 -17.63 -24.14
N GLY A 108 -13.19 -16.56 -23.35
CA GLY A 108 -14.26 -15.86 -22.63
C GLY A 108 -14.72 -16.53 -21.34
#